data_AF-A0AAU2BAH5-F1
#
_entry.id   AF-A0AAU2BAH5-F1
#
_cell.length_a   1.000
_cell.length_b   1.000
_cell.length_c   1.000
_cell.angle_alpha   90.00
_cell.angle_beta   90.00
_cell.angle_gamma   90.00
#
_symmetry.space_group_name_H-M   'P 1'
#
loop_
_entity.id
_entity.type
_entity.pdbx_description
1 polymer ?
#
loop_
_entity_poly.entity_id
_entity_poly.type
_entity_poly.pdbx_seq_one_letter_code
_entity_poly.pdbx_strand_id
1 'polypeptide(L)'
;MTSITERAHAAAVFIRHTMTVSPHGRYRGEEHARTAIRLAALLGLGLDQITTEPDWQRRRTTPGEPVLATATCPDTAETYRFLLRSPVYDDEPFELLGPCPACAADVPAATIRHLADLGVYLARGPLQIADCDRQGGGTPDTFDRDQGHTNACRYGEQL
;
A
#
# COMPACT_ATOMS: atom_id res chain seq x y z
N MET A 1 21.50 -7.32 17.71
CA MET A 1 20.92 -7.96 16.51
C MET A 1 19.93 -9.01 16.98
N THR A 2 18.67 -8.95 16.55
CA THR A 2 17.68 -10.00 16.84
C THR A 2 17.91 -11.19 15.91
N SER A 3 17.78 -12.40 16.44
CA SER A 3 17.90 -13.63 15.67
C SER A 3 16.73 -13.82 14.70
N ILE A 4 16.92 -14.64 13.66
CA ILE A 4 15.83 -15.02 12.74
C ILE A 4 14.68 -15.67 13.53
N THR A 5 15.00 -16.50 14.53
CA THR A 5 14.02 -17.15 15.40
C THR A 5 13.15 -16.14 16.17
N GLU A 6 13.76 -15.12 16.77
CA GLU A 6 13.02 -14.08 17.51
C GLU A 6 12.12 -13.27 16.58
N ARG A 7 12.62 -12.90 15.40
CA ARG A 7 11.83 -12.16 14.39
C ARG A 7 10.64 -12.99 13.90
N ALA A 8 10.85 -14.27 13.59
CA ALA A 8 9.79 -15.17 13.16
C ALA A 8 8.74 -15.39 14.27
N HIS A 9 9.19 -15.56 15.51
CA HIS A 9 8.30 -15.69 16.66
C HIS A 9 7.47 -14.42 16.88
N ALA A 10 8.10 -13.24 16.85
CA ALA A 10 7.42 -11.96 17.00
C ALA A 10 6.34 -11.76 15.92
N ALA A 11 6.65 -12.08 14.65
CA ALA A 11 5.67 -12.02 13.57
C ALA A 11 4.48 -12.97 13.81
N ALA A 12 4.73 -14.21 14.26
CA ALA A 12 3.67 -15.16 14.56
C ALA A 12 2.79 -14.72 15.75
N VAL A 13 3.40 -14.13 16.78
CA VAL A 13 2.67 -13.54 17.92
C VAL A 13 1.82 -12.37 17.46
N PHE A 14 2.37 -11.47 16.63
CA PHE A 14 1.66 -10.33 16.08
C PHE A 14 0.43 -10.76 15.28
N ILE A 15 0.55 -11.72 14.37
CA ILE A 15 -0.60 -12.25 13.62
C ILE A 15 -1.69 -12.76 14.56
N ARG A 16 -1.33 -13.62 15.52
CA ARG A 16 -2.31 -14.17 16.48
C ARG A 16 -3.00 -13.07 17.27
N HIS A 17 -2.23 -12.09 17.75
CA HIS A 17 -2.78 -10.97 18.51
C HIS A 17 -3.76 -10.15 17.67
N THR A 18 -3.36 -9.71 16.48
CA THR A 18 -4.20 -8.90 15.58
C THR A 18 -5.47 -9.65 15.18
N MET A 19 -5.38 -10.96 14.90
CA MET A 19 -6.56 -11.80 14.65
C MET A 19 -7.55 -11.83 15.81
N THR A 20 -7.07 -11.78 17.06
CA THR A 20 -7.91 -11.81 18.26
C THR A 20 -8.55 -10.46 18.55
N VAL A 21 -7.83 -9.36 18.35
CA VAL A 21 -8.29 -8.01 18.73
C VAL A 21 -8.90 -7.20 17.59
N SER A 22 -8.81 -7.69 16.34
CA SER A 22 -9.28 -6.97 15.16
C SER A 22 -10.79 -6.71 15.23
N PRO A 23 -11.23 -5.44 15.09
CA PRO A 23 -12.65 -5.10 15.03
C PRO A 23 -13.31 -5.56 13.72
N HIS A 24 -12.53 -5.97 12.73
CA HIS A 24 -12.99 -6.43 11.41
C HIS A 24 -13.18 -7.95 11.34
N GLY A 25 -12.99 -8.64 12.47
CA GLY A 25 -13.08 -10.09 12.56
C GLY A 25 -11.74 -10.79 12.28
N ARG A 26 -11.71 -12.09 12.59
CA ARG A 26 -10.48 -12.91 12.62
C ARG A 26 -9.74 -12.93 11.28
N TYR A 27 -10.44 -13.20 10.18
CA TYR A 27 -9.84 -13.31 8.85
C TYR A 27 -9.26 -11.98 8.36
N ARG A 28 -9.98 -10.87 8.59
CA ARG A 28 -9.48 -9.53 8.27
C ARG A 28 -8.30 -9.13 9.14
N GLY A 29 -8.34 -9.46 10.43
CA GLY A 29 -7.20 -9.27 11.32
C GLY A 29 -5.93 -9.98 10.81
N GLU A 30 -6.07 -11.15 10.22
CA GLU A 30 -4.95 -11.86 9.60
C GLU A 30 -4.40 -11.14 8.37
N GLU A 31 -5.27 -10.72 7.45
CA GLU A 31 -4.88 -9.98 6.23
C GLU A 31 -4.14 -8.69 6.57
N HIS A 32 -4.65 -7.91 7.52
CA HIS A 32 -3.99 -6.70 8.00
C HIS A 32 -2.62 -6.99 8.63
N ALA A 33 -2.54 -8.03 9.48
CA ALA A 33 -1.28 -8.39 10.12
C ALA A 33 -0.22 -8.84 9.11
N ARG A 34 -0.61 -9.66 8.12
CA ARG A 34 0.28 -10.11 7.04
C ARG A 34 0.73 -8.94 6.17
N THR A 35 -0.19 -8.02 5.85
CA THR A 35 0.13 -6.79 5.11
C THR A 35 1.19 -5.98 5.84
N ALA A 36 1.01 -5.74 7.14
CA ALA A 36 1.98 -4.99 7.95
C ALA A 36 3.35 -5.66 8.01
N ILE A 37 3.40 -6.99 8.24
CA ILE A 37 4.64 -7.77 8.26
C ILE A 37 5.35 -7.70 6.91
N ARG A 38 4.61 -7.87 5.81
CA ARG A 38 5.19 -7.89 4.46
C ARG A 38 5.75 -6.52 4.09
N LEU A 39 5.02 -5.44 4.43
CA LEU A 39 5.49 -4.08 4.18
C LEU A 39 6.70 -3.72 5.06
N ALA A 40 6.66 -4.06 6.36
CA ALA A 40 7.79 -3.87 7.27
C ALA A 40 9.05 -4.57 6.75
N ALA A 41 8.92 -5.82 6.28
CA ALA A 41 10.02 -6.58 5.70
C ALA A 41 10.54 -5.94 4.39
N LEU A 42 9.64 -5.48 3.51
CA LEU A 42 9.99 -4.83 2.26
C LEU A 42 10.78 -3.54 2.49
N LEU A 43 10.35 -2.72 3.45
CA LEU A 43 10.94 -1.42 3.75
C LEU A 43 12.13 -1.48 4.72
N GLY A 44 12.37 -2.63 5.36
CA GLY A 44 13.37 -2.76 6.42
C GLY A 44 12.99 -2.02 7.70
N LEU A 45 11.70 -1.86 7.97
CA LEU A 45 11.16 -1.13 9.14
C LEU A 45 10.70 -2.09 10.25
N GLY A 46 10.55 -1.54 11.45
CA GLY A 46 9.85 -2.19 12.56
C GLY A 46 8.33 -2.19 12.36
N LEU A 47 7.63 -3.17 12.95
CA LEU A 47 6.17 -3.25 12.88
C LEU A 47 5.47 -2.08 13.57
N ASP A 48 6.12 -1.47 14.55
CA ASP A 48 5.68 -0.25 15.24
C ASP A 48 5.63 0.98 14.32
N GLN A 49 6.29 0.91 13.16
CA GLN A 49 6.30 1.96 12.14
C GLN A 49 5.25 1.74 11.04
N ILE A 50 4.49 0.64 11.11
CA ILE A 50 3.47 0.30 10.13
C ILE A 50 2.10 0.30 10.78
N THR A 51 1.16 1.06 10.21
CA THR A 51 -0.26 0.98 10.55
C THR A 51 -1.05 0.49 9.34
N THR A 52 -2.20 -0.13 9.59
CA THR A 52 -3.08 -0.62 8.52
C THR A 52 -4.53 -0.27 8.79
N GLU A 53 -5.28 0.05 7.75
CA GLU A 53 -6.70 0.37 7.80
C GLU A 53 -7.42 -0.20 6.55
N PRO A 54 -8.73 -0.50 6.63
CA PRO A 54 -9.48 -0.92 5.46
C PRO A 54 -9.59 0.21 4.44
N ASP A 55 -9.50 -0.12 3.14
CA ASP A 55 -9.83 0.84 2.07
C ASP A 55 -11.33 0.82 1.76
N TRP A 56 -12.09 1.68 2.42
CA TRP A 56 -13.52 1.81 2.18
C TRP A 56 -13.89 2.36 0.80
N GLN A 57 -12.96 3.05 0.14
CA GLN A 57 -13.17 3.65 -1.17
C GLN A 57 -13.10 2.59 -2.27
N ARG A 58 -12.00 1.83 -2.32
CA ARG A 58 -11.74 0.82 -3.36
C ARG A 58 -12.42 -0.52 -3.11
N ARG A 59 -12.88 -0.78 -1.88
CA ARG A 59 -13.67 -1.97 -1.51
C ARG A 59 -14.93 -2.15 -2.36
N ARG A 60 -15.49 -1.09 -2.96
CA ARG A 60 -16.74 -1.18 -3.74
C ARG A 60 -16.57 -1.88 -5.09
N THR A 61 -15.36 -1.89 -5.63
CA THR A 61 -15.07 -2.33 -7.00
C THR A 61 -14.00 -3.43 -7.06
N THR A 62 -13.27 -3.64 -5.96
CA THR A 62 -12.23 -4.67 -5.87
C THR A 62 -12.78 -5.88 -5.08
N PRO A 63 -12.77 -7.09 -5.66
CA PRO A 63 -13.08 -8.32 -4.91
C PRO A 63 -12.09 -8.50 -3.76
N GLY A 64 -12.60 -8.76 -2.55
CA GLY A 64 -11.80 -8.72 -1.32
C GLY A 64 -11.94 -7.38 -0.60
N GLU A 65 -11.19 -7.18 0.48
CA GLU A 65 -11.14 -5.89 1.18
C GLU A 65 -9.71 -5.37 1.06
N PRO A 66 -9.47 -4.38 0.18
CA PRO A 66 -8.14 -3.81 0.04
C PRO A 66 -7.67 -3.21 1.37
N VAL A 67 -6.37 -3.29 1.63
CA VAL A 67 -5.75 -2.78 2.85
C VAL A 67 -4.87 -1.60 2.49
N LEU A 68 -5.10 -0.48 3.18
CA LEU A 68 -4.19 0.64 3.20
C LEU A 68 -3.18 0.42 4.32
N ALA A 69 -1.90 0.53 4.00
CA ALA A 69 -0.81 0.44 4.95
C ALA A 69 -0.03 1.75 4.92
N THR A 70 0.13 2.39 6.08
CA THR A 70 0.96 3.59 6.23
C THR A 70 2.26 3.20 6.88
N ALA A 71 3.38 3.52 6.24
CA ALA A 71 4.71 3.40 6.81
C ALA A 71 5.22 4.77 7.23
N THR A 72 5.74 4.88 8.45
CA THR A 72 6.38 6.10 8.95
C THR A 72 7.89 5.89 9.01
N CYS A 73 8.66 6.76 8.37
CA CYS A 73 10.12 6.73 8.50
C CYS A 73 10.49 7.20 9.92
N PRO A 74 11.19 6.38 10.73
CA PRO A 74 11.53 6.77 12.11
C PRO A 74 12.51 7.95 12.16
N ASP A 75 13.34 8.13 11.13
CA ASP A 75 14.38 9.16 11.09
C ASP A 75 13.86 10.53 10.63
N THR A 76 12.89 10.54 9.70
CA THR A 76 12.36 11.78 9.09
C THR A 76 10.92 12.10 9.49
N ALA A 77 10.22 11.15 10.12
CA ALA A 77 8.77 11.18 10.35
C ALA A 77 7.91 11.29 9.08
N GLU A 78 8.50 11.16 7.89
CA GLU A 78 7.76 11.13 6.63
C GLU A 78 6.88 9.87 6.56
N THR A 79 5.69 10.04 6.01
CA THR A 79 4.72 8.96 5.87
C THR A 79 4.53 8.58 4.39
N TYR A 80 4.42 7.28 4.16
CA TYR A 80 4.20 6.70 2.84
C TYR A 80 2.99 5.79 2.92
N ARG A 81 2.01 6.01 2.05
CA ARG A 81 0.78 5.21 1.99
C ARG A 81 0.89 4.19 0.87
N PHE A 82 0.61 2.95 1.20
CA PHE A 82 0.62 1.82 0.28
C PHE A 82 -0.75 1.18 0.27
N LEU A 83 -1.22 0.84 -0.92
CA LEU A 83 -2.40 0.03 -1.13
C LEU A 83 -1.99 -1.40 -1.44
N LEU A 84 -2.61 -2.35 -0.76
CA LEU A 84 -2.62 -3.75 -1.15
C LEU A 84 -4.04 -4.12 -1.59
N ARG A 85 -4.20 -4.33 -2.89
CA ARG A 85 -5.52 -4.42 -3.52
C ARG A 85 -6.26 -5.71 -3.16
N SER A 86 -5.53 -6.82 -3.09
CA SER A 86 -6.03 -8.18 -2.90
C SER A 86 -5.17 -8.92 -1.86
N PRO A 87 -5.26 -8.56 -0.56
CA PRO A 87 -4.37 -9.06 0.50
C PRO A 87 -4.36 -10.57 0.73
N VAL A 88 -5.26 -11.31 0.06
CA VAL A 88 -5.29 -12.77 0.02
C VAL A 88 -4.11 -13.38 -0.75
N TYR A 89 -3.47 -12.61 -1.66
CA TYR A 89 -2.35 -13.08 -2.45
C TYR A 89 -1.00 -12.61 -1.88
N ASP A 90 -0.13 -13.57 -1.56
CA ASP A 90 1.16 -13.31 -0.91
C ASP A 90 2.18 -12.61 -1.83
N ASP A 91 2.01 -12.68 -3.15
CA ASP A 91 2.91 -12.14 -4.19
C ASP A 91 2.41 -10.84 -4.85
N GLU A 92 1.23 -10.36 -4.45
CA GLU A 92 0.67 -9.13 -4.99
C GLU A 92 1.55 -7.94 -4.58
N PRO A 93 1.93 -7.06 -5.53
CA PRO A 93 2.75 -5.91 -5.22
C PRO A 93 1.99 -4.91 -4.36
N PHE A 94 2.74 -4.07 -3.64
CA PHE A 94 2.16 -2.87 -3.05
C PHE A 94 2.06 -1.78 -4.11
N GLU A 95 1.00 -1.00 -4.07
CA GLU A 95 0.87 0.23 -4.85
C GLU A 95 1.19 1.41 -3.93
N LEU A 96 2.28 2.12 -4.19
CA LEU A 96 2.54 3.39 -3.50
C LEU A 96 1.50 4.40 -3.97
N LEU A 97 0.79 5.00 -3.02
CA LEU A 97 -0.16 6.05 -3.30
C LEU A 97 0.52 7.42 -3.32
N GLY A 98 0.04 8.28 -4.22
CA GLY A 98 0.50 9.65 -4.35
C GLY A 98 -0.58 10.55 -4.97
N PRO A 99 -0.39 11.87 -4.89
CA PRO A 99 -1.36 12.81 -5.42
C PRO A 99 -1.41 12.73 -6.95
N CYS A 100 -2.62 12.52 -7.49
CA CYS A 100 -2.85 12.67 -8.92
C CYS A 100 -2.54 14.11 -9.37
N PRO A 101 -1.75 14.34 -10.42
CA PRO A 101 -1.42 15.69 -10.86
C PRO A 101 -2.64 16.45 -11.45
N ALA A 102 -3.73 15.76 -11.80
CA ALA A 102 -4.95 16.39 -12.34
C ALA A 102 -6.02 16.66 -11.27
N CYS A 103 -6.19 15.78 -10.28
CA CYS A 103 -7.27 15.89 -9.30
C CYS A 103 -6.81 15.92 -7.83
N ALA A 104 -5.49 15.87 -7.58
CA ALA A 104 -4.84 15.84 -6.27
C ALA A 104 -5.25 14.67 -5.34
N ALA A 105 -6.10 13.76 -5.81
CA ALA A 105 -6.56 12.63 -5.01
C ALA A 105 -5.45 11.57 -4.86
N ASP A 106 -5.52 10.81 -3.77
CA ASP A 106 -4.54 9.76 -3.44
C ASP A 106 -4.79 8.52 -4.31
N VAL A 107 -3.90 8.26 -5.27
CA VAL A 107 -4.05 7.21 -6.30
C VAL A 107 -2.74 6.43 -6.49
N PRO A 108 -2.77 5.21 -7.07
CA PRO A 108 -1.59 4.40 -7.33
C PRO A 108 -0.56 5.12 -8.21
N ALA A 109 0.53 5.60 -7.63
CA ALA A 109 1.58 6.31 -8.33
C ALA A 109 2.72 5.39 -8.79
N ALA A 110 2.96 4.28 -8.08
CA ALA A 110 3.98 3.30 -8.45
C ALA A 110 3.67 1.90 -7.92
N THR A 111 4.13 0.88 -8.64
CA THR A 111 4.11 -0.52 -8.20
C THR A 111 5.42 -0.84 -7.48
N ILE A 112 5.34 -1.33 -6.26
CA ILE A 112 6.47 -1.60 -5.37
C ILE A 112 6.50 -3.09 -5.04
N ARG A 113 7.47 -3.80 -5.61
CA ARG A 113 7.78 -5.21 -5.29
C ARG A 113 9.00 -5.32 -4.39
N HIS A 114 9.93 -4.38 -4.53
CA HIS A 114 11.19 -4.33 -3.82
C HIS A 114 11.50 -2.90 -3.36
N LEU A 115 12.35 -2.77 -2.35
CA LEU A 115 12.78 -1.45 -1.85
C LEU A 115 13.43 -0.58 -2.94
N ALA A 116 14.10 -1.20 -3.93
CA ALA A 116 14.68 -0.49 -5.06
C ALA A 116 13.63 0.23 -5.93
N ASP A 117 12.42 -0.34 -6.06
CA ASP A 117 11.34 0.29 -6.84
C ASP A 117 10.89 1.60 -6.19
N LEU A 118 10.83 1.62 -4.86
CA LEU A 118 10.55 2.83 -4.10
C LEU A 118 11.64 3.88 -4.33
N GLY A 119 12.92 3.48 -4.29
CA GLY A 119 14.03 4.38 -4.60
C GLY A 119 13.96 4.97 -6.01
N VAL A 120 13.61 4.16 -7.02
CA VAL A 120 13.42 4.63 -8.40
C VAL A 120 12.29 5.64 -8.50
N TYR A 121 11.17 5.42 -7.82
CA TYR A 121 10.07 6.37 -7.79
C TYR A 121 10.46 7.68 -7.08
N LEU A 122 11.01 7.59 -5.86
CA LEU A 122 11.35 8.78 -5.07
C LEU A 122 12.40 9.66 -5.74
N ALA A 123 13.34 9.08 -6.49
CA ALA A 123 14.33 9.83 -7.27
C ALA A 123 13.71 10.65 -8.43
N ARG A 124 12.53 10.26 -8.93
CA ARG A 124 11.81 11.00 -9.98
C ARG A 124 11.00 12.16 -9.41
N GLY A 125 10.63 12.09 -8.14
CA GLY A 125 9.75 13.05 -7.49
C GLY A 125 8.26 12.77 -7.76
N PRO A 126 7.37 13.72 -7.43
CA PRO A 126 5.92 13.55 -7.56
C PRO A 126 5.48 13.29 -9.00
N LEU A 127 4.44 12.48 -9.17
CA LEU A 127 3.84 12.15 -10.46
C LEU A 127 3.46 13.41 -11.26
N GLN A 128 3.87 13.48 -12.52
CA GLN A 128 3.53 14.59 -13.43
C GLN A 128 2.51 14.15 -14.48
N ILE A 129 1.77 15.11 -15.07
CA ILE A 129 0.82 14.85 -16.17
C ILE A 129 1.48 14.07 -17.32
N ALA A 130 2.74 14.42 -17.65
CA ALA A 130 3.48 13.75 -18.70
C ALA A 130 3.80 12.27 -18.39
N ASP A 131 3.87 11.89 -17.12
CA ASP A 131 4.05 10.50 -16.72
C ASP A 131 2.73 9.73 -16.84
N CYS A 132 1.61 10.33 -16.43
CA CYS A 132 0.27 9.75 -16.61
C CYS A 132 -0.08 9.53 -18.08
N ASP A 133 0.27 10.48 -18.96
CA ASP A 133 -0.06 10.42 -20.39
C ASP A 133 0.89 9.49 -21.18
N ARG A 134 1.96 8.98 -20.57
CA ARG A 134 2.95 8.11 -21.23
C ARG A 134 2.43 6.67 -21.35
N GLN A 135 2.20 6.22 -22.58
CA GLN A 135 1.87 4.82 -22.85
C GLN A 135 3.00 3.87 -22.38
N GLY A 136 2.66 2.97 -21.44
CA GLY A 136 3.49 1.81 -21.09
C GLY A 136 4.62 2.02 -20.09
N GLY A 137 4.59 3.03 -19.19
CA GLY A 137 5.60 3.04 -18.12
C GLY A 137 5.66 4.19 -17.12
N GLY A 138 4.66 5.06 -17.03
CA GLY A 138 4.64 6.13 -16.03
C GLY A 138 3.93 5.76 -14.74
N THR A 139 2.84 5.00 -14.84
CA THR A 139 1.92 4.68 -13.74
C THR A 139 1.57 3.19 -13.72
N PRO A 140 1.10 2.65 -12.58
CA PRO A 140 0.53 1.31 -12.50
C PRO A 140 -0.68 1.12 -13.42
N ASP A 141 -0.92 -0.10 -13.91
CA ASP A 141 -2.10 -0.48 -14.72
C ASP A 141 -3.46 -0.23 -14.02
N THR A 142 -3.42 0.06 -12.73
CA THR A 142 -4.60 0.36 -11.91
C THR A 142 -4.89 1.85 -11.84
N PHE A 143 -3.97 2.73 -12.22
CA PHE A 143 -4.08 4.19 -12.06
C PHE A 143 -5.35 4.77 -12.68
N ASP A 144 -5.56 4.63 -13.99
CA ASP A 144 -6.72 5.26 -14.69
C ASP A 144 -8.08 4.74 -14.21
N ARG A 145 -8.12 3.49 -13.73
CA ARG A 145 -9.35 2.85 -13.21
C ARG A 145 -9.46 2.93 -11.69
N ASP A 146 -8.57 3.69 -11.05
CA ASP A 146 -8.53 3.75 -9.60
C ASP A 146 -9.64 4.65 -9.06
N GLN A 147 -10.41 4.10 -8.10
CA GLN A 147 -11.53 4.81 -7.48
C GLN A 147 -11.08 5.95 -6.56
N GLY A 148 -9.77 6.10 -6.34
CA GLY A 148 -9.15 7.25 -5.71
C GLY A 148 -9.40 8.54 -6.49
N HIS A 149 -9.49 8.48 -7.82
CA HIS A 149 -9.77 9.66 -8.63
C HIS A 149 -11.10 10.33 -8.27
N THR A 150 -11.14 11.66 -8.38
CA THR A 150 -12.40 12.39 -8.27
C THR A 150 -13.21 12.22 -9.55
N ASN A 151 -14.54 12.33 -9.46
CA ASN A 151 -15.45 12.15 -10.61
C ASN A 151 -15.19 13.11 -11.79
N ALA A 152 -14.50 14.24 -11.55
CA ALA A 152 -14.15 15.22 -12.57
C ALA A 152 -12.72 15.04 -13.12
N CYS A 153 -11.98 14.04 -12.61
CA CYS A 153 -10.62 13.77 -13.05
C CYS A 153 -10.61 13.27 -14.50
N ARG A 154 -9.69 13.77 -15.33
CA ARG A 154 -9.50 13.28 -16.70
C ARG A 154 -9.01 11.82 -16.78
N TYR A 155 -8.44 11.31 -15.69
CA TYR A 155 -7.91 9.95 -15.59
C TYR A 155 -8.90 9.00 -14.96
N GLY A 156 -9.76 9.48 -14.04
CA GLY A 156 -10.78 8.63 -13.44
C GLY A 156 -11.81 8.24 -14.49
N GLU A 157 -11.94 6.95 -14.79
CA GLU A 157 -13.01 6.45 -15.65
C GLU A 157 -14.35 7.06 -15.22
N GLN A 158 -15.06 7.66 -16.18
CA GLN A 158 -16.48 7.98 -16.04
C GLN A 158 -17.23 6.64 -15.98
N LEU A 159 -17.43 6.12 -14.77
CA LEU A 159 -18.35 5.00 -14.53
C LEU A 159 -19.78 5.37 -14.94
#